data_AF-A0A1G2XSN9-F1
#
_entry.id   AF-A0A1G2XSN9-F1
#
_cell.length_a   1.000
_cell.length_b   1.000
_cell.length_c   1.000
_cell.angle_alpha   90.00
_cell.angle_beta   90.00
_cell.angle_gamma   90.00
#
_symmetry.space_group_name_H-M   'P 1'
#
loop_
_entity.id
_entity.type
_entity.pdbx_description
1 polymer ?
#
loop_
_entity_poly.entity_id
_entity_poly.type
_entity_poly.pdbx_seq_one_letter_code
_entity_poly.pdbx_strand_id
1 'polypeptide(L)'
;MNTKITVIAAIVLLMSVQVHATTIYGTVTMDYTGFGASDSMTVWGGGLNGQSVTVGALTFNKTNGTGDGQYLDNGSIGVFCIDLLEYVGSGTKTYDVIMPQDGPRPTSFLGGGMGQAKADYLSELWGRYYDSAWTSGGTYTTQQKKNAEAFAAAVWEIVYEDVPSAPMYWDVTVDSTLGGKGFKASNLDYQTANSWLRSLNGTGPMADLRALSNLGSQDFIVAMNIPEPATIALAVLGLFLVSKRRIAK
;
A
#
# COMPACT_ATOMS: atom_id res chain seq x y z
N MET A 1 43.04 16.71 -56.33
CA MET A 1 43.42 15.93 -55.13
C MET A 1 42.53 16.42 -54.00
N ASN A 2 41.50 15.65 -53.65
CA ASN A 2 40.36 16.10 -52.84
C ASN A 2 40.61 15.78 -51.36
N THR A 3 40.85 16.81 -50.55
CA THR A 3 41.01 16.68 -49.10
C THR A 3 39.63 16.64 -48.45
N LYS A 4 39.17 15.44 -48.06
CA LYS A 4 37.92 15.27 -47.33
C LYS A 4 38.13 15.69 -45.86
N ILE A 5 37.41 16.71 -45.43
CA ILE A 5 37.33 17.11 -44.03
C ILE A 5 36.24 16.25 -43.38
N THR A 6 36.64 15.37 -42.47
CA THR A 6 35.73 14.54 -41.67
C THR A 6 35.34 15.33 -40.43
N VAL A 7 34.10 15.83 -40.38
CA VAL A 7 33.52 16.46 -39.18
C VAL A 7 32.84 15.36 -38.36
N ILE A 8 33.39 15.05 -37.18
CA ILE A 8 32.75 14.17 -36.20
C ILE A 8 31.84 15.03 -35.33
N ALA A 9 30.53 14.91 -35.51
CA ALA A 9 29.54 15.51 -34.63
C ALA A 9 29.28 14.56 -33.44
N ALA A 10 29.76 14.93 -32.26
CA ALA A 10 29.42 14.24 -31.01
C ALA A 10 28.04 14.73 -30.54
N ILE A 11 27.02 13.88 -30.65
CA ILE A 11 25.70 14.12 -30.08
C ILE A 11 25.78 13.75 -28.59
N VAL A 12 25.90 14.75 -27.73
CA VAL A 12 25.73 14.60 -26.28
C VAL A 12 24.23 14.48 -26.02
N LEU A 13 23.73 13.25 -25.84
CA LEU A 13 22.38 13.01 -25.33
C LEU A 13 22.36 13.41 -23.85
N LEU A 14 21.90 14.63 -23.57
CA LEU A 14 21.47 15.03 -22.23
C LEU A 14 20.23 14.20 -21.88
N MET A 15 20.42 13.08 -21.17
CA MET A 15 19.33 12.40 -20.50
C MET A 15 18.80 13.33 -19.41
N SER A 16 17.74 14.08 -19.71
CA SER A 16 16.95 14.77 -18.70
C SER A 16 16.34 13.71 -17.79
N VAL A 17 16.81 13.63 -16.55
CA VAL A 17 16.16 12.82 -15.51
C VAL A 17 14.76 13.41 -15.32
N GLN A 18 13.74 12.74 -15.87
CA GLN A 18 12.35 13.14 -15.65
C GLN A 18 12.00 12.75 -14.21
N VAL A 19 12.11 13.73 -13.30
CA VAL A 19 11.53 13.64 -11.97
C VAL A 19 10.01 13.72 -12.16
N HIS A 20 9.35 12.57 -12.28
CA HIS A 20 7.90 12.51 -12.25
C HIS A 20 7.45 12.87 -10.83
N ALA A 21 6.80 14.02 -10.67
CA ALA A 21 6.18 14.38 -9.41
C ALA A 21 5.03 13.39 -9.14
N THR A 22 5.00 12.80 -7.94
CA THR A 22 3.87 11.97 -7.50
C THR A 22 2.58 12.80 -7.54
N THR A 23 1.54 12.24 -8.15
CA THR A 23 0.24 12.93 -8.19
C THR A 23 -0.44 12.81 -6.82
N ILE A 24 -0.91 13.94 -6.30
CA ILE A 24 -1.66 14.01 -5.04
C ILE A 24 -3.15 14.11 -5.37
N TYR A 25 -3.93 13.14 -4.90
CA TYR A 25 -5.37 13.01 -5.16
C TYR A 25 -6.23 13.66 -4.07
N GLY A 26 -5.59 14.21 -3.04
CA GLY A 26 -6.26 14.81 -1.90
C GLY A 26 -5.41 14.68 -0.65
N THR A 27 -6.04 14.91 0.49
CA THR A 27 -5.38 14.81 1.80
C THR A 27 -6.30 14.18 2.83
N VAL A 28 -5.70 13.61 3.87
CA VAL A 28 -6.38 13.11 5.07
C VAL A 28 -5.71 13.71 6.29
N THR A 29 -6.48 14.32 7.17
CA THR A 29 -5.99 14.77 8.47
C THR A 29 -6.44 13.80 9.55
N MET A 30 -5.48 13.20 10.25
CA MET A 30 -5.74 12.15 11.22
C MET A 30 -4.72 12.16 12.36
N ASP A 31 -5.11 11.58 13.50
CA ASP A 31 -4.26 11.44 14.69
C ASP A 31 -4.15 9.96 15.08
N TYR A 32 -2.96 9.53 15.48
CA TYR A 32 -2.71 8.14 15.85
C TYR A 32 -3.37 7.83 17.20
N THR A 33 -4.23 6.82 17.23
CA THR A 33 -4.98 6.45 18.44
C THR A 33 -4.48 5.17 19.11
N GLY A 34 -3.55 4.46 18.49
CA GLY A 34 -2.95 3.24 19.04
C GLY A 34 -3.03 2.05 18.08
N PHE A 35 -2.62 0.89 18.59
CA PHE A 35 -2.67 -0.35 17.83
C PHE A 35 -4.09 -0.92 17.74
N GLY A 36 -4.39 -1.49 16.58
CA GLY A 36 -5.44 -2.50 16.43
C GLY A 36 -4.96 -3.86 16.90
N ALA A 37 -5.37 -4.93 16.22
CA ALA A 37 -4.78 -6.25 16.40
C ALA A 37 -3.32 -6.21 15.93
N SER A 38 -2.40 -6.55 16.85
CA SER A 38 -0.96 -6.51 16.60
C SER A 38 -0.24 -7.57 17.43
N ASP A 39 0.91 -8.01 16.93
CA ASP A 39 1.86 -8.87 17.64
C ASP A 39 3.29 -8.37 17.39
N SER A 40 4.31 -9.10 17.86
CA SER A 40 5.71 -8.74 17.67
C SER A 40 6.44 -9.74 16.78
N MET A 41 7.13 -9.24 15.76
CA MET A 41 8.01 -10.04 14.92
C MET A 41 9.42 -9.45 14.86
N THR A 42 10.37 -10.23 14.36
CA THR A 42 11.74 -9.77 14.10
C THR A 42 11.94 -9.58 12.61
N VAL A 43 12.45 -8.42 12.19
CA VAL A 43 12.56 -8.03 10.77
C VAL A 43 14.01 -7.79 10.33
N TRP A 44 14.25 -8.13 9.07
CA TRP A 44 15.38 -7.76 8.23
C TRP A 44 14.81 -7.17 6.96
N GLY A 45 15.34 -6.03 6.51
CA GLY A 45 14.81 -5.33 5.34
C GLY A 45 14.71 -3.83 5.59
N GLY A 46 14.70 -3.04 4.53
CA GLY A 46 14.86 -1.58 4.69
C GLY A 46 16.26 -1.15 5.15
N GLY A 47 17.20 -2.08 5.35
CA GLY A 47 18.45 -1.81 6.09
C GLY A 47 18.38 -2.12 7.59
N LEU A 48 17.23 -2.59 8.09
CA LEU A 48 17.11 -3.18 9.42
C LEU A 48 17.77 -4.57 9.45
N ASN A 49 18.36 -4.94 10.59
CA ASN A 49 19.03 -6.22 10.78
C ASN A 49 18.63 -6.86 12.12
N GLY A 50 17.61 -7.71 12.08
CA GLY A 50 17.15 -8.48 13.24
C GLY A 50 16.45 -7.63 14.30
N GLN A 51 15.71 -6.61 13.87
CA GLN A 51 15.04 -5.70 14.79
C GLN A 51 13.68 -6.28 15.22
N SER A 52 13.43 -6.32 16.54
CA SER A 52 12.10 -6.65 17.06
C SER A 52 11.18 -5.45 16.94
N VAL A 53 10.01 -5.64 16.33
CA VAL A 53 9.03 -4.59 16.04
C VAL A 53 7.63 -5.08 16.40
N THR A 54 6.78 -4.17 16.91
CA THR A 54 5.34 -4.41 17.02
C THR A 54 4.68 -4.09 15.70
N VAL A 55 3.92 -5.04 15.16
CA VAL A 55 3.38 -5.00 13.79
C VAL A 55 1.94 -5.47 13.77
N GLY A 56 1.20 -5.03 12.77
CA GLY A 56 -0.21 -5.33 12.62
C GLY A 56 -1.00 -4.08 12.26
N ALA A 57 -2.29 -4.10 12.59
CA ALA A 57 -3.18 -2.99 12.31
C ALA A 57 -2.89 -1.79 13.22
N LEU A 58 -3.00 -0.60 12.67
CA LEU A 58 -2.97 0.66 13.40
C LEU A 58 -4.33 1.34 13.31
N THR A 59 -4.67 2.08 14.36
CA THR A 59 -5.90 2.87 14.41
C THR A 59 -5.57 4.36 14.44
N PHE A 60 -6.31 5.12 13.65
CA PHE A 60 -6.23 6.57 13.60
C PHE A 60 -7.62 7.17 13.74
N ASN A 61 -7.72 8.36 14.31
CA ASN A 61 -8.93 9.17 14.27
C ASN A 61 -8.81 10.22 13.15
N LYS A 62 -9.52 10.00 12.05
CA LYS A 62 -9.62 10.94 10.93
C LYS A 62 -10.61 12.06 11.24
N THR A 63 -10.18 13.30 11.09
CA THR A 63 -10.99 14.50 11.36
C THR A 63 -11.36 15.30 10.12
N ASN A 64 -10.57 15.22 9.05
CA ASN A 64 -10.82 15.95 7.81
C ASN A 64 -10.23 15.22 6.59
N GLY A 65 -10.72 15.56 5.40
CA GLY A 65 -10.13 15.12 4.14
C GLY A 65 -10.54 15.96 2.94
N THR A 66 -9.70 15.96 1.92
CA THR A 66 -9.94 16.62 0.61
C THR A 66 -9.75 15.61 -0.51
N GLY A 67 -10.37 15.86 -1.68
CA GLY A 67 -10.28 14.96 -2.84
C GLY A 67 -10.64 13.52 -2.46
N ASP A 68 -9.80 12.57 -2.84
CA ASP A 68 -10.01 11.15 -2.51
C ASP A 68 -10.09 10.89 -1.00
N GLY A 69 -9.45 11.70 -0.17
CA GLY A 69 -9.56 11.60 1.29
C GLY A 69 -10.98 11.80 1.86
N GLN A 70 -11.94 12.22 1.03
CA GLN A 70 -13.37 12.27 1.39
C GLN A 70 -14.05 10.91 1.34
N TYR A 71 -13.48 9.92 0.63
CA TYR A 71 -14.00 8.54 0.59
C TYR A 71 -13.54 7.68 1.78
N LEU A 72 -12.84 8.29 2.75
CA LEU A 72 -12.62 7.73 4.07
C LEU A 72 -13.52 8.48 5.04
N ASP A 73 -14.42 7.77 5.72
CA ASP A 73 -15.29 8.40 6.70
C ASP A 73 -14.47 9.01 7.85
N ASN A 74 -14.95 10.12 8.40
CA ASN A 74 -14.37 10.67 9.62
C ASN A 74 -14.65 9.73 10.81
N GLY A 75 -13.72 9.69 11.76
CA GLY A 75 -13.74 8.77 12.89
C GLY A 75 -12.59 7.76 12.84
N SER A 76 -12.77 6.63 13.52
CA SER A 76 -11.74 5.59 13.60
C SER A 76 -11.53 4.93 12.25
N ILE A 77 -10.31 4.99 11.74
CA ILE A 77 -9.88 4.29 10.52
C ILE A 77 -8.74 3.32 10.85
N GLY A 78 -8.77 2.17 10.17
CA GLY A 78 -7.75 1.13 10.27
C GLY A 78 -6.77 1.21 9.12
N VAL A 79 -5.47 1.16 9.42
CA VAL A 79 -4.41 1.23 8.40
C VAL A 79 -3.28 0.24 8.70
N PHE A 80 -2.45 -0.04 7.69
CA PHE A 80 -1.22 -0.82 7.84
C PHE A 80 -0.02 -0.01 7.34
N CYS A 81 1.12 -0.14 8.03
CA CYS A 81 2.37 0.49 7.61
C CYS A 81 2.88 -0.10 6.29
N ILE A 82 3.40 0.76 5.42
CA ILE A 82 4.10 0.33 4.19
C ILE A 82 5.57 0.77 4.14
N ASP A 83 6.05 1.49 5.16
CA ASP A 83 7.47 1.86 5.29
C ASP A 83 8.10 1.22 6.55
N LEU A 84 9.11 0.38 6.37
CA LEU A 84 9.85 -0.23 7.47
C LEU A 84 10.72 0.75 8.26
N LEU A 85 11.13 1.85 7.63
CA LEU A 85 12.18 2.73 8.16
C LEU A 85 11.64 3.95 8.89
N GLU A 86 10.39 4.30 8.63
CA GLU A 86 9.74 5.44 9.27
C GLU A 86 8.88 5.01 10.46
N TYR A 87 8.72 5.91 11.42
CA TYR A 87 7.99 5.64 12.66
C TYR A 87 6.67 6.42 12.70
N VAL A 88 5.69 5.86 13.41
CA VAL A 88 4.43 6.57 13.67
C VAL A 88 4.71 7.69 14.67
N GLY A 89 4.61 8.93 14.22
CA GLY A 89 4.75 10.10 15.07
C GLY A 89 3.48 10.38 15.88
N SER A 90 3.61 11.10 16.99
CA SER A 90 2.46 11.58 17.77
C SER A 90 1.83 12.84 17.15
N GLY A 91 0.55 13.04 17.50
CA GLY A 91 -0.20 14.25 17.15
C GLY A 91 -0.83 14.19 15.76
N THR A 92 -1.75 15.15 15.53
CA THR A 92 -2.48 15.26 14.28
C THR A 92 -1.55 15.61 13.12
N LYS A 93 -1.63 14.81 12.06
CA LYS A 93 -0.86 14.99 10.82
C LYS A 93 -1.80 15.01 9.62
N THR A 94 -1.37 15.70 8.57
CA THR A 94 -2.03 15.70 7.27
C THR A 94 -1.20 14.87 6.30
N TYR A 95 -1.80 13.80 5.78
CA TYR A 95 -1.20 12.89 4.82
C TYR A 95 -1.70 13.23 3.42
N ASP A 96 -0.80 13.20 2.44
CA ASP A 96 -1.15 13.19 1.03
C ASP A 96 -1.80 11.85 0.68
N VAL A 97 -2.87 11.89 -0.10
CA VAL A 97 -3.48 10.70 -0.68
C VAL A 97 -2.85 10.48 -2.05
N ILE A 98 -2.12 9.37 -2.19
CA ILE A 98 -1.45 8.98 -3.44
C ILE A 98 -1.86 7.58 -3.85
N MET A 99 -1.54 7.20 -5.09
CA MET A 99 -1.75 5.83 -5.54
C MET A 99 -0.72 4.89 -4.90
N PRO A 100 -1.07 3.63 -4.57
CA PRO A 100 -0.15 2.71 -3.89
C PRO A 100 1.17 2.51 -4.65
N GLN A 101 1.14 2.42 -5.99
CA GLN A 101 2.36 2.23 -6.80
C GLN A 101 3.40 3.36 -6.65
N ASP A 102 2.99 4.53 -6.17
CA ASP A 102 3.87 5.69 -6.01
C ASP A 102 4.50 5.78 -4.61
N GLY A 103 4.06 4.96 -3.65
CA GLY A 103 4.59 4.88 -2.28
C GLY A 103 5.45 3.64 -2.03
N PRO A 104 6.02 3.46 -0.82
CA PRO A 104 6.16 4.49 0.22
C PRO A 104 7.09 5.64 -0.21
N ARG A 105 7.01 6.78 0.49
CA ARG A 105 7.87 7.95 0.29
C ARG A 105 8.62 8.27 1.60
N PRO A 106 9.93 8.60 1.53
CA PRO A 106 10.72 8.83 0.33
C PRO A 106 11.09 7.54 -0.42
N THR A 107 11.01 7.60 -1.75
CA THR A 107 11.22 6.44 -2.63
C THR A 107 12.68 6.05 -2.84
N SER A 108 13.63 6.82 -2.30
CA SER A 108 15.07 6.64 -2.54
C SER A 108 15.58 5.26 -2.14
N PHE A 109 14.99 4.65 -1.11
CA PHE A 109 15.37 3.31 -0.69
C PHE A 109 15.02 2.27 -1.76
N LEU A 110 13.79 2.30 -2.27
CA LEU A 110 13.35 1.39 -3.32
C LEU A 110 13.92 1.75 -4.70
N GLY A 111 14.34 3.00 -4.91
CA GLY A 111 14.79 3.53 -6.20
C GLY A 111 13.64 4.08 -7.07
N GLY A 112 12.45 4.21 -6.49
CA GLY A 112 11.18 4.58 -7.10
C GLY A 112 10.01 4.23 -6.16
N GLY A 113 8.77 4.54 -6.54
CA GLY A 113 7.62 3.94 -5.85
C GLY A 113 7.64 2.42 -6.02
N MET A 114 6.85 1.70 -5.22
CA MET A 114 6.79 0.23 -5.30
C MET A 114 6.37 -0.28 -6.69
N GLY A 115 5.67 0.51 -7.49
CA GLY A 115 5.26 0.16 -8.84
C GLY A 115 3.96 -0.65 -8.91
N GLN A 116 3.38 -0.71 -10.11
CA GLN A 116 2.01 -1.21 -10.30
C GLN A 116 1.83 -2.67 -9.92
N ALA A 117 2.78 -3.54 -10.27
CA ALA A 117 2.66 -4.98 -9.97
C ALA A 117 2.55 -5.23 -8.46
N LYS A 118 3.33 -4.52 -7.64
CA LYS A 118 3.25 -4.60 -6.17
C LYS A 118 1.93 -4.03 -5.64
N ALA A 119 1.46 -2.91 -6.20
CA ALA A 119 0.16 -2.34 -5.87
C ALA A 119 -1.01 -3.31 -6.16
N ASP A 120 -0.96 -4.04 -7.28
CA ASP A 120 -1.98 -5.03 -7.64
C ASP A 120 -1.98 -6.21 -6.65
N TYR A 121 -0.81 -6.68 -6.23
CA TYR A 121 -0.68 -7.71 -5.18
C TYR A 121 -1.24 -7.23 -3.83
N LEU A 122 -0.96 -5.98 -3.42
CA LEU A 122 -1.52 -5.41 -2.19
C LEU A 122 -3.05 -5.30 -2.26
N SER A 123 -3.59 -4.88 -3.40
CA SER A 123 -5.02 -4.82 -3.66
C SER A 123 -5.68 -6.19 -3.51
N GLU A 124 -5.08 -7.24 -4.06
CA GLU A 124 -5.62 -8.60 -3.95
C GLU A 124 -5.48 -9.17 -2.52
N LEU A 125 -4.33 -8.95 -1.88
CA LEU A 125 -4.09 -9.36 -0.49
C LEU A 125 -5.16 -8.76 0.42
N TRP A 126 -5.41 -7.46 0.29
CA TRP A 126 -6.42 -6.77 1.06
C TRP A 126 -7.82 -7.29 0.74
N GLY A 127 -8.18 -7.39 -0.54
CA GLY A 127 -9.51 -7.86 -0.97
C GLY A 127 -9.83 -9.28 -0.51
N ARG A 128 -8.83 -10.16 -0.38
CA ARG A 128 -9.01 -11.55 0.07
C ARG A 128 -8.98 -11.73 1.58
N TYR A 129 -8.09 -11.02 2.27
CA TYR A 129 -7.66 -11.42 3.62
C TYR A 129 -7.78 -10.34 4.68
N TYR A 130 -7.99 -9.07 4.31
CA TYR A 130 -8.22 -8.03 5.32
C TYR A 130 -9.49 -8.32 6.13
N ASP A 131 -9.39 -8.19 7.46
CA ASP A 131 -10.53 -8.29 8.35
C ASP A 131 -10.67 -7.01 9.19
N SER A 132 -11.81 -6.32 9.02
CA SER A 132 -12.15 -5.11 9.77
C SER A 132 -12.20 -5.31 11.30
N ALA A 133 -12.34 -6.54 11.78
CA ALA A 133 -12.27 -6.86 13.21
C ALA A 133 -10.87 -6.62 13.81
N TRP A 134 -9.83 -6.43 12.99
CA TRP A 134 -8.50 -6.05 13.45
C TRP A 134 -8.41 -4.58 13.85
N THR A 135 -9.39 -3.75 13.47
CA THR A 135 -9.38 -2.30 13.69
C THR A 135 -10.65 -1.81 14.39
N SER A 136 -11.51 -2.72 14.85
CA SER A 136 -12.81 -2.40 15.44
C SER A 136 -12.74 -1.77 16.85
N GLY A 137 -11.55 -1.69 17.46
CA GLY A 137 -11.36 -1.28 18.84
C GLY A 137 -11.66 -2.40 19.84
N GLY A 138 -11.24 -2.20 21.09
CA GLY A 138 -11.43 -3.16 22.18
C GLY A 138 -10.30 -4.19 22.30
N THR A 139 -10.63 -5.37 22.85
CA THR A 139 -9.67 -6.46 23.07
C THR A 139 -9.64 -7.40 21.87
N TYR A 140 -8.45 -7.65 21.33
CA TYR A 140 -8.24 -8.59 20.23
C TYR A 140 -7.82 -9.98 20.74
N THR A 141 -8.38 -11.02 20.14
CA THR A 141 -8.00 -12.41 20.40
C THR A 141 -6.58 -12.70 19.92
N THR A 142 -5.93 -13.74 20.46
CA THR A 142 -4.62 -14.19 19.99
C THR A 142 -4.60 -14.47 18.49
N GLN A 143 -5.68 -15.06 17.94
CA GLN A 143 -5.74 -15.35 16.51
C GLN A 143 -5.84 -14.07 15.66
N GLN A 144 -6.61 -13.08 16.09
CA GLN A 144 -6.69 -11.79 15.39
C GLN A 144 -5.32 -11.10 15.37
N LYS A 145 -4.59 -11.12 16.49
CA LYS A 145 -3.24 -10.54 16.58
C LYS A 145 -2.26 -11.22 15.61
N LYS A 146 -2.22 -12.56 15.61
CA LYS A 146 -1.40 -13.35 14.68
C LYS A 146 -1.77 -13.11 13.21
N ASN A 147 -3.06 -13.05 12.90
CA ASN A 147 -3.51 -12.79 11.54
C ASN A 147 -3.13 -11.38 11.06
N ALA A 148 -3.28 -10.36 11.92
CA ALA A 148 -2.89 -9.00 11.59
C ALA A 148 -1.36 -8.85 11.46
N GLU A 149 -0.59 -9.55 12.31
CA GLU A 149 0.88 -9.65 12.17
C GLU A 149 1.26 -10.30 10.83
N ALA A 150 0.69 -11.47 10.50
CA ALA A 150 0.91 -12.16 9.23
C ALA A 150 0.53 -11.28 8.02
N PHE A 151 -0.56 -10.51 8.13
CA PHE A 151 -0.98 -9.57 7.10
C PHE A 151 0.05 -8.44 6.93
N ALA A 152 0.52 -7.84 8.03
CA ALA A 152 1.55 -6.80 7.98
C ALA A 152 2.88 -7.33 7.39
N ALA A 153 3.28 -8.56 7.72
CA ALA A 153 4.44 -9.20 7.12
C ALA A 153 4.27 -9.42 5.62
N ALA A 154 3.08 -9.84 5.16
CA ALA A 154 2.79 -10.00 3.74
C ALA A 154 2.78 -8.65 2.99
N VAL A 155 2.31 -7.57 3.63
CA VAL A 155 2.41 -6.21 3.08
C VAL A 155 3.88 -5.82 2.87
N TRP A 156 4.74 -6.01 3.87
CA TRP A 156 6.16 -5.66 3.75
C TRP A 156 6.94 -6.55 2.79
N GLU A 157 6.63 -7.84 2.72
CA GLU A 157 7.14 -8.73 1.67
C GLU A 157 6.83 -8.12 0.30
N ILE A 158 5.58 -7.82 -0.01
CA ILE A 158 5.20 -7.26 -1.32
C ILE A 158 5.91 -5.93 -1.59
N VAL A 159 6.02 -5.05 -0.59
CA VAL A 159 6.63 -3.72 -0.79
C VAL A 159 8.14 -3.81 -1.02
N TYR A 160 8.86 -4.64 -0.26
CA TYR A 160 10.33 -4.63 -0.23
C TYR A 160 10.97 -5.70 -1.11
N GLU A 161 10.35 -6.87 -1.30
CA GLU A 161 10.91 -7.93 -2.16
C GLU A 161 10.69 -7.68 -3.65
N ASP A 162 11.60 -8.15 -4.49
CA ASP A 162 11.38 -8.19 -5.94
C ASP A 162 10.15 -9.04 -6.27
N VAL A 163 9.35 -8.59 -7.23
CA VAL A 163 8.16 -9.35 -7.66
C VAL A 163 8.62 -10.70 -8.23
N PRO A 164 8.20 -11.84 -7.64
CA PRO A 164 8.66 -13.13 -8.09
C PRO A 164 8.05 -13.49 -9.44
N SER A 165 8.70 -14.41 -10.15
CA SER A 165 8.21 -14.94 -11.42
C SER A 165 6.91 -15.75 -11.30
N ALA A 166 6.59 -16.21 -10.08
CA ALA A 166 5.35 -16.89 -9.76
C ALA A 166 4.98 -16.70 -8.29
N PRO A 167 3.68 -16.65 -7.92
CA PRO A 167 3.24 -16.44 -6.54
C PRO A 167 3.80 -17.46 -5.54
N MET A 168 4.06 -18.69 -5.98
CA MET A 168 4.59 -19.76 -5.10
C MET A 168 5.96 -19.43 -4.48
N TYR A 169 6.67 -18.44 -5.02
CA TYR A 169 8.01 -18.05 -4.55
C TYR A 169 8.00 -16.91 -3.53
N TRP A 170 6.85 -16.30 -3.23
CA TRP A 170 6.76 -15.43 -2.06
C TRP A 170 7.10 -16.22 -0.79
N ASP A 171 7.97 -15.65 0.05
CA ASP A 171 8.38 -16.27 1.31
C ASP A 171 8.95 -15.24 2.30
N VAL A 172 8.11 -14.85 3.27
CA VAL A 172 8.50 -13.87 4.31
C VAL A 172 9.68 -14.31 5.17
N THR A 173 10.16 -15.55 5.06
CA THR A 173 11.29 -16.06 5.86
C THR A 173 12.64 -16.00 5.13
N VAL A 174 12.64 -15.63 3.84
CA VAL A 174 13.83 -15.60 2.98
C VAL A 174 13.88 -14.31 2.17
N ASP A 175 14.92 -13.51 2.40
CA ASP A 175 15.23 -12.37 1.52
C ASP A 175 15.72 -12.93 0.18
N SER A 176 14.92 -12.73 -0.86
CA SER A 176 15.17 -13.22 -2.21
C SER A 176 15.63 -12.11 -3.15
N THR A 177 15.74 -10.88 -2.64
CA THR A 177 16.11 -9.70 -3.40
C THR A 177 17.62 -9.55 -3.43
N LEU A 178 18.17 -9.26 -4.61
CA LEU A 178 19.59 -8.99 -4.73
C LEU A 178 19.93 -7.64 -4.08
N GLY A 179 20.71 -7.67 -3.01
CA GLY A 179 21.19 -6.49 -2.30
C GLY A 179 20.61 -6.38 -0.89
N GLY A 180 20.54 -5.16 -0.35
CA GLY A 180 20.02 -4.90 1.00
C GLY A 180 18.60 -4.36 1.04
N LYS A 181 17.82 -4.58 -0.03
CA LYS A 181 16.49 -3.97 -0.22
C LYS A 181 15.32 -4.90 0.04
N GLY A 182 15.57 -6.20 0.13
CA GLY A 182 14.54 -7.21 0.37
C GLY A 182 13.96 -7.17 1.77
N PHE A 183 13.15 -8.18 2.06
CA PHE A 183 12.49 -8.37 3.33
C PHE A 183 12.59 -9.81 3.80
N LYS A 184 12.74 -9.95 5.11
CA LYS A 184 12.65 -11.22 5.81
C LYS A 184 12.17 -10.96 7.23
N ALA A 185 11.39 -11.87 7.76
CA ALA A 185 10.95 -11.87 9.14
C ALA A 185 11.09 -13.24 9.82
N SER A 186 11.07 -13.21 11.16
CA SER A 186 10.95 -14.39 12.02
C SER A 186 10.11 -14.06 13.25
N ASN A 187 9.81 -15.08 14.07
CA ASN A 187 8.96 -14.97 15.26
C ASN A 187 7.50 -14.55 14.98
N LEU A 188 7.02 -14.82 13.78
CA LEU A 188 5.65 -14.57 13.30
C LEU A 188 4.94 -15.86 12.87
N ASP A 189 3.62 -15.78 12.61
CA ASP A 189 2.89 -16.84 11.90
C ASP A 189 3.17 -16.82 10.38
N TYR A 190 4.40 -17.20 10.01
CA TYR A 190 4.86 -17.17 8.63
C TYR A 190 4.10 -18.14 7.72
N GLN A 191 3.55 -19.23 8.26
CA GLN A 191 2.75 -20.17 7.46
C GLN A 191 1.49 -19.49 6.94
N THR A 192 0.81 -18.71 7.77
CA THR A 192 -0.38 -17.94 7.35
C THR A 192 0.00 -16.89 6.32
N ALA A 193 1.05 -16.09 6.59
CA ALA A 193 1.51 -15.06 5.65
C ALA A 193 1.88 -15.65 4.27
N ASN A 194 2.71 -16.69 4.25
CA ASN A 194 3.14 -17.35 3.01
C ASN A 194 1.98 -18.03 2.28
N SER A 195 1.02 -18.62 3.00
CA SER A 195 -0.18 -19.20 2.40
C SER A 195 -1.00 -18.15 1.65
N TRP A 196 -1.21 -16.98 2.25
CA TRP A 196 -1.91 -15.86 1.62
C TRP A 196 -1.15 -15.33 0.40
N LEU A 197 0.13 -15.01 0.54
CA LEU A 197 0.96 -14.50 -0.55
C LEU A 197 1.00 -15.45 -1.76
N ARG A 198 1.16 -16.75 -1.51
CA ARG A 198 1.22 -17.77 -2.58
C ARG A 198 -0.11 -18.00 -3.28
N SER A 199 -1.21 -17.52 -2.71
CA SER A 199 -2.54 -17.60 -3.32
C SER A 199 -2.86 -16.44 -4.25
N LEU A 200 -2.10 -15.35 -4.19
CA LEU A 200 -2.35 -14.13 -4.97
C LEU A 200 -2.02 -14.39 -6.43
N ASN A 201 -3.01 -14.30 -7.30
CA ASN A 201 -2.91 -14.74 -8.70
C ASN A 201 -3.52 -13.75 -9.70
N GLY A 202 -3.91 -12.56 -9.23
CA GLY A 202 -4.52 -11.50 -10.04
C GLY A 202 -5.99 -11.73 -10.38
N THR A 203 -6.63 -12.80 -9.87
CA THR A 203 -8.04 -13.12 -10.20
C THR A 203 -8.98 -13.05 -9.00
N GLY A 204 -8.46 -12.75 -7.81
CA GLY A 204 -9.26 -12.66 -6.59
C GLY A 204 -10.04 -11.35 -6.44
N PRO A 205 -10.83 -11.23 -5.36
CA PRO A 205 -11.34 -9.94 -4.91
C PRO A 205 -10.20 -8.94 -4.74
N MET A 206 -10.43 -7.72 -5.21
CA MET A 206 -9.49 -6.61 -5.19
C MET A 206 -10.07 -5.47 -4.34
N ALA A 207 -9.23 -4.78 -3.59
CA ALA A 207 -9.61 -3.59 -2.84
C ALA A 207 -9.13 -2.32 -3.57
N ASP A 208 -9.95 -1.27 -3.58
CA ASP A 208 -9.49 0.05 -4.04
C ASP A 208 -8.64 0.70 -2.95
N LEU A 209 -7.32 0.67 -3.12
CA LEU A 209 -6.35 1.12 -2.12
C LEU A 209 -5.80 2.52 -2.44
N ARG A 210 -5.47 3.26 -1.38
CA ARG A 210 -4.60 4.43 -1.45
C ARG A 210 -3.46 4.29 -0.47
N ALA A 211 -2.33 4.92 -0.80
CA ALA A 211 -1.28 5.16 0.18
C ALA A 211 -1.48 6.56 0.79
N LEU A 212 -1.36 6.63 2.11
CA LEU A 212 -1.39 7.86 2.89
C LEU A 212 0.06 8.20 3.24
N SER A 213 0.57 9.30 2.68
CA SER A 213 1.99 9.63 2.80
C SER A 213 2.24 10.97 3.48
N ASN A 214 3.22 11.02 4.37
CA ASN A 214 3.68 12.26 5.01
C ASN A 214 5.20 12.19 5.17
N LEU A 215 5.96 12.91 4.34
CA LEU A 215 7.42 12.82 4.33
C LEU A 215 8.03 12.98 5.74
N GLY A 216 8.82 11.99 6.15
CA GLY A 216 9.44 11.95 7.48
C GLY A 216 8.49 11.41 8.56
N SER A 217 7.48 10.64 8.19
CA SER A 217 6.51 9.99 9.07
C SER A 217 5.91 8.79 8.36
N GLN A 218 5.78 7.68 9.08
CA GLN A 218 5.29 6.40 8.56
C GLN A 218 4.16 6.54 7.52
N ASP A 219 4.39 5.95 6.35
CA ASP A 219 3.41 5.84 5.27
C ASP A 219 2.48 4.65 5.52
N PHE A 220 1.21 4.81 5.14
CA PHE A 220 0.19 3.78 5.37
C PHE A 220 -0.53 3.38 4.11
N ILE A 221 -1.12 2.19 4.11
CA ILE A 221 -2.08 1.75 3.10
C ILE A 221 -3.45 1.52 3.72
N VAL A 222 -4.49 1.92 2.98
CA VAL A 222 -5.89 1.86 3.41
C VAL A 222 -6.80 1.61 2.22
N ALA A 223 -7.91 0.90 2.45
CA ALA A 223 -8.99 0.76 1.48
C ALA A 223 -9.94 1.96 1.52
N MET A 224 -10.34 2.42 0.35
CA MET A 224 -11.25 3.55 0.18
C MET A 224 -12.69 3.07 0.01
N ASN A 225 -13.67 3.80 0.54
CA ASN A 225 -15.09 3.56 0.28
C ASN A 225 -15.52 4.23 -1.03
N ILE A 226 -14.84 3.92 -2.13
CA ILE A 226 -15.18 4.46 -3.46
C ILE A 226 -16.29 3.57 -4.05
N PRO A 227 -17.48 4.13 -4.38
CA PRO A 227 -18.51 3.36 -5.05
C PRO A 227 -17.99 2.86 -6.40
N GLU A 228 -18.02 1.54 -6.60
CA GLU A 228 -17.54 0.95 -7.86
C GLU A 228 -18.24 1.60 -9.07
N PRO A 229 -17.52 1.87 -10.18
CA PRO A 229 -18.11 2.49 -11.37
C PRO A 229 -19.37 1.78 -11.89
N ALA A 230 -19.44 0.45 -11.71
CA ALA A 230 -20.62 -0.35 -12.07
C ALA A 230 -21.86 0.04 -11.24
N THR A 231 -21.69 0.34 -9.95
CA THR A 231 -22.78 0.80 -9.07
C THR A 231 -23.31 2.15 -9.52
N ILE A 232 -22.42 3.07 -9.92
CA ILE A 232 -22.80 4.37 -10.49
C ILE A 232 -23.54 4.17 -11.82
N ALA A 233 -23.01 3.34 -12.71
CA ALA A 233 -23.62 3.04 -14.00
C ALA A 233 -25.02 2.43 -13.85
N LEU A 234 -25.20 1.49 -12.92
CA LEU A 234 -26.49 0.87 -12.63
C LEU A 234 -27.47 1.84 -11.95
N ALA A 235 -27.00 2.70 -11.05
CA ALA A 235 -27.83 3.74 -10.44
C ALA A 235 -28.33 4.74 -11.49
N VAL A 236 -27.45 5.19 -12.39
CA VAL A 236 -27.79 6.05 -13.52
C VAL A 236 -28.80 5.35 -14.44
N LEU A 237 -28.54 4.09 -14.81
CA LEU A 237 -29.47 3.30 -15.63
C LEU A 237 -30.85 3.14 -14.97
N GLY A 238 -30.87 2.86 -13.66
CA GLY A 238 -32.10 2.76 -12.87
C GLY A 238 -32.92 4.05 -12.88
N LEU A 239 -32.28 5.21 -12.69
CA LEU A 239 -32.92 6.52 -12.77
C LEU A 239 -33.51 6.79 -14.16
N PHE A 240 -32.80 6.43 -15.24
CA PHE A 240 -33.31 6.54 -16.60
C PHE A 240 -34.55 5.66 -16.88
N LEU A 241 -34.58 4.45 -16.33
CA LEU A 241 -35.74 3.56 -16.48
C LEU A 241 -36.96 4.05 -15.69
N VAL A 242 -36.75 4.65 -14.51
CA VAL A 242 -37.83 5.24 -13.69
C VAL A 242 -38.39 6.51 -14.34
N SER A 243 -37.54 7.35 -14.93
CA SER A 243 -37.98 8.59 -15.60
C SER A 243 -38.80 8.31 -16.86
N LYS A 244 -38.43 7.30 -17.66
CA LYS A 244 -39.24 6.85 -18.81
C LYS A 244 -40.61 6.29 -18.42
N ARG A 245 -40.74 5.65 -17.25
CA ARG A 245 -42.03 5.15 -16.75
C ARG A 245 -42.99 6.26 -16.29
N ARG A 246 -42.49 7.44 -15.92
CA ARG A 246 -43.34 8.58 -15.52
C ARG A 246 -43.87 9.40 -16.69
N ILE A 247 -43.21 9.35 -17.86
CA ILE A 247 -43.63 10.07 -19.07
C ILE A 247 -44.68 9.27 -19.87
N ALA A 248 -44.80 7.97 -19.64
CA ALA A 248 -45.73 7.08 -20.34
C ALA A 248 -47.10 6.90 -19.63
N LYS A 249 -47.49 7.84 -18.76
CA LYS A 249 -48.85 7.96 -18.18
C LYS A 249 -49.42 9.31 -18.55
#